data_AF-A0A3S0NNP6-F1
#
_entry.id   AF-A0A3S0NNP6-F1
#
_cell.length_a   1.000
_cell.length_b   1.000
_cell.length_c   1.000
_cell.angle_alpha   90.00
_cell.angle_beta   90.00
_cell.angle_gamma   90.00
#
_symmetry.space_group_name_H-M   'P 1'
#
loop_
_entity.id
_entity.type
_entity.pdbx_description
1 polymer ?
#
loop_
_entity_poly.entity_id
_entity_poly.type
_entity_poly.pdbx_seq_one_letter_code
_entity_poly.pdbx_strand_id
1 'polypeptide(L)'
;MDEFFKKLPFLDHILKGIGQIMLQENRWTGLLFLIGIFMGSWQCGVAVLISTAAGTFTAMKLKYNQAEISAGLYGFSAALVGVALAFLFDATALIWILIILGGALAAVIQHFLSGRKFRYLLFLYRNHMDTGICTASFYPYSASAMLSAEVVPTQYDDFLTCTNGFGEVIFQGGVLSGIIFFLAVFISSPVAALYGLAASILGAGLSQWNGEPVKEIHMGLFGFNAVLSAIVFLE
;
A
#
# COMPACT_ATOMS: atom_id res chain seq x y z
N MET A 1 -0.15 2.09 -26.38
CA MET A 1 -0.76 1.72 -25.08
C MET A 1 -1.55 2.87 -24.46
N ASP A 2 -1.16 4.15 -24.64
CA ASP A 2 -1.94 5.29 -24.12
C ASP A 2 -3.35 5.43 -24.70
N GLU A 3 -3.58 5.03 -25.95
CA GLU A 3 -4.94 5.05 -26.54
C GLU A 3 -5.93 4.10 -25.85
N PHE A 4 -5.46 2.97 -25.30
CA PHE A 4 -6.32 2.01 -24.63
C PHE A 4 -6.87 2.61 -23.33
N PHE A 5 -6.01 3.22 -22.52
CA PHE A 5 -6.41 3.85 -21.26
C PHE A 5 -7.23 5.13 -21.46
N LYS A 6 -7.03 5.86 -22.57
CA LYS A 6 -7.95 6.94 -22.97
C LYS A 6 -9.39 6.46 -23.19
N LYS A 7 -9.58 5.21 -23.61
CA LYS A 7 -10.91 4.59 -23.76
C LYS A 7 -11.47 4.03 -22.45
N LEU A 8 -10.62 3.79 -21.45
CA LEU A 8 -10.99 3.27 -20.13
C LEU A 8 -10.43 4.14 -19.00
N PRO A 9 -10.88 5.41 -18.88
CA PRO A 9 -10.32 6.37 -17.93
C PRO A 9 -10.46 5.90 -16.47
N PHE A 10 -11.53 5.17 -16.15
CA PHE A 10 -11.73 4.62 -14.82
C PHE A 10 -10.66 3.59 -14.43
N LEU A 11 -10.25 2.73 -15.37
CA LEU A 11 -9.17 1.77 -15.12
C LEU A 11 -7.84 2.49 -14.94
N ASP A 12 -7.59 3.56 -15.69
CA ASP A 12 -6.39 4.37 -15.52
C ASP A 12 -6.33 5.01 -14.12
N HIS A 13 -7.45 5.56 -13.65
CA HIS A 13 -7.54 6.14 -12.31
C HIS A 13 -7.30 5.10 -11.21
N ILE A 14 -7.82 3.87 -11.38
CA ILE A 14 -7.58 2.78 -10.43
C ILE A 14 -6.09 2.42 -10.40
N LEU A 15 -5.46 2.19 -11.56
CA LEU A 15 -4.05 1.81 -11.61
C LEU A 15 -3.15 2.92 -11.06
N LYS A 16 -3.39 4.18 -11.43
CA LYS A 16 -2.68 5.31 -10.81
C LYS A 16 -2.93 5.39 -9.32
N GLY A 17 -4.16 5.15 -8.86
CA GLY A 17 -4.48 5.13 -7.43
C GLY A 17 -3.72 4.07 -6.64
N ILE A 18 -3.50 2.89 -7.23
CA ILE A 18 -2.63 1.87 -6.63
C ILE A 18 -1.16 2.33 -6.65
N GLY A 19 -0.68 2.92 -7.74
CA GLY A 19 0.69 3.47 -7.81
C GLY A 19 0.96 4.56 -6.76
N GLN A 20 -0.05 5.39 -6.48
CA GLN A 20 -0.01 6.44 -5.46
C GLN A 20 0.16 5.90 -4.02
N ILE A 21 0.10 4.58 -3.79
CA ILE A 21 0.45 4.00 -2.48
C ILE A 21 1.86 4.43 -2.05
N MET A 22 2.81 4.44 -2.99
CA MET A 22 4.18 4.94 -2.79
C MET A 22 4.42 6.25 -3.56
N LEU A 23 3.40 7.10 -3.70
CA LEU A 23 3.48 8.40 -4.38
C LEU A 23 3.93 8.31 -5.85
N GLN A 24 3.58 7.23 -6.55
CA GLN A 24 3.90 7.09 -7.97
C GLN A 24 2.65 7.38 -8.80
N GLU A 25 2.57 8.54 -9.45
CA GLU A 25 1.49 8.87 -10.40
C GLU A 25 1.66 8.11 -11.74
N ASN A 26 1.84 6.80 -11.67
CA ASN A 26 2.17 5.95 -12.81
C ASN A 26 1.34 4.67 -12.80
N ARG A 27 0.55 4.47 -13.87
CA ARG A 27 -0.31 3.30 -14.05
C ARG A 27 0.47 1.98 -14.12
N TRP A 28 1.68 2.01 -14.67
CA TRP A 28 2.52 0.80 -14.79
C TRP A 28 3.07 0.39 -13.45
N THR A 29 3.44 1.36 -12.61
CA THR A 29 3.79 1.11 -11.21
C THR A 29 2.63 0.49 -10.45
N GLY A 30 1.42 1.05 -10.59
CA GLY A 30 0.23 0.46 -9.99
C GLY A 30 -0.09 -0.94 -10.50
N LEU A 31 0.13 -1.23 -11.78
CA LEU A 31 -0.04 -2.57 -12.34
C LEU A 31 0.97 -3.57 -11.76
N LEU A 32 2.23 -3.18 -11.62
CA LEU A 32 3.26 -4.03 -11.02
C LEU A 32 3.02 -4.25 -9.52
N PHE A 33 2.56 -3.22 -8.80
CA PHE A 33 2.07 -3.39 -7.43
C PHE A 33 0.93 -4.40 -7.38
N LEU A 34 -0.06 -4.27 -8.26
CA LEU A 34 -1.17 -5.21 -8.30
C LEU A 34 -0.70 -6.65 -8.55
N ILE A 35 0.23 -6.87 -9.49
CA ILE A 35 0.83 -8.18 -9.74
C ILE A 35 1.51 -8.74 -8.49
N GLY A 36 2.36 -7.95 -7.83
CA GLY A 36 3.06 -8.43 -6.63
C GLY A 36 2.14 -8.69 -5.44
N ILE A 37 0.99 -7.99 -5.34
CA ILE A 37 -0.06 -8.29 -4.35
C ILE A 37 -0.76 -9.62 -4.69
N PHE A 38 -1.16 -9.83 -5.96
CA PHE A 38 -1.80 -11.08 -6.39
C PHE A 38 -0.89 -12.30 -6.21
N MET A 39 0.42 -12.13 -6.35
CA MET A 39 1.40 -13.18 -6.10
C MET A 39 1.48 -13.57 -4.62
N GLY A 40 1.25 -12.62 -3.71
CA GLY A 40 1.17 -12.89 -2.27
C GLY A 40 -0.19 -13.47 -1.87
N SER A 41 -1.29 -12.87 -2.33
CA SER A 41 -2.65 -13.32 -2.04
C SER A 41 -3.65 -12.81 -3.07
N TRP A 42 -4.44 -13.72 -3.63
CA TRP A 42 -5.51 -13.34 -4.55
C TRP A 42 -6.62 -12.54 -3.85
N GLN A 43 -6.90 -12.83 -2.57
CA GLN A 43 -7.87 -12.08 -1.77
C GLN A 43 -7.43 -10.63 -1.60
N CYS A 44 -6.16 -10.40 -1.27
CA CYS A 44 -5.58 -9.06 -1.17
C CYS A 44 -5.64 -8.31 -2.52
N GLY A 45 -5.29 -8.98 -3.61
CA GLY A 45 -5.33 -8.38 -4.95
C GLY A 45 -6.73 -7.94 -5.36
N VAL A 46 -7.75 -8.78 -5.11
CA VAL A 46 -9.15 -8.44 -5.37
C VAL A 46 -9.65 -7.33 -4.43
N ALA A 47 -9.29 -7.38 -3.15
CA ALA A 47 -9.68 -6.37 -2.17
C ALA A 47 -9.15 -4.98 -2.51
N VAL A 48 -7.89 -4.89 -2.94
CA VAL A 48 -7.28 -3.62 -3.41
C VAL A 48 -8.04 -3.06 -4.59
N LEU A 49 -8.35 -3.88 -5.60
CA LEU A 49 -9.10 -3.44 -6.77
C LEU A 49 -10.49 -2.91 -6.40
N ILE A 50 -11.24 -3.68 -5.61
CA ILE A 50 -12.60 -3.33 -5.21
C ILE A 50 -12.61 -2.05 -4.36
N SER A 51 -11.71 -1.95 -3.39
CA SER A 51 -11.66 -0.79 -2.51
C SER A 51 -11.21 0.46 -3.25
N THR A 52 -10.15 0.36 -4.07
CA THR A 52 -9.67 1.46 -4.92
C THR A 52 -10.77 1.95 -5.88
N ALA A 53 -11.51 1.02 -6.50
CA ALA A 53 -12.63 1.35 -7.36
C ALA A 53 -13.75 2.06 -6.58
N ALA A 54 -14.08 1.60 -5.37
CA ALA A 54 -15.08 2.22 -4.51
C ALA A 54 -14.70 3.64 -4.08
N GLY A 55 -13.43 3.87 -3.69
CA GLY A 55 -12.92 5.20 -3.35
C GLY A 55 -12.92 6.15 -4.54
N THR A 56 -12.41 5.70 -5.68
CA THR A 56 -12.40 6.47 -6.94
C THR A 56 -13.81 6.83 -7.40
N PHE A 57 -14.73 5.86 -7.37
CA PHE A 57 -16.12 6.06 -7.74
C PHE A 57 -16.83 7.04 -6.79
N THR A 58 -16.56 6.96 -5.49
CA THR A 58 -17.07 7.89 -4.49
C THR A 58 -16.62 9.32 -4.80
N ALA A 59 -15.34 9.53 -5.08
CA ALA A 59 -14.81 10.84 -5.45
C ALA A 59 -15.46 11.40 -6.74
N MET A 60 -15.69 10.54 -7.74
CA MET A 60 -16.40 10.92 -8.97
C MET A 60 -17.86 11.30 -8.69
N LYS A 61 -18.57 10.53 -7.86
CA LYS A 61 -19.98 10.78 -7.49
C LYS A 61 -20.15 12.06 -6.69
N LEU A 62 -19.22 12.35 -5.79
CA LEU A 62 -19.19 13.57 -4.99
C LEU A 62 -18.61 14.77 -5.75
N LYS A 63 -18.22 14.59 -7.02
CA LYS A 63 -17.71 15.62 -7.93
C LYS A 63 -16.49 16.36 -7.35
N TYR A 64 -15.57 15.61 -6.74
CA TYR A 64 -14.28 16.15 -6.32
C TYR A 64 -13.43 16.59 -7.53
N ASN A 65 -12.28 17.22 -7.27
CA ASN A 65 -11.43 17.79 -8.31
C ASN A 65 -10.98 16.71 -9.31
N GLN A 66 -11.28 16.92 -10.59
CA GLN A 66 -10.98 15.97 -11.66
C GLN A 66 -9.47 15.77 -11.88
N ALA A 67 -8.64 16.79 -11.62
CA ALA A 67 -7.19 16.66 -11.68
C ALA A 67 -6.67 15.67 -10.62
N GLU A 68 -7.22 15.76 -9.40
CA GLU A 68 -6.85 14.86 -8.30
C GLU A 68 -7.37 13.42 -8.52
N ILE A 69 -8.57 13.27 -9.08
CA ILE A 69 -9.13 11.96 -9.46
C ILE A 69 -8.27 11.32 -10.55
N SER A 70 -7.90 12.09 -11.58
CA SER A 70 -7.09 11.59 -12.70
C SER A 70 -5.61 11.34 -12.36
N ALA A 71 -5.11 11.97 -11.29
CA ALA A 71 -3.84 11.63 -10.66
C ALA A 71 -3.94 10.41 -9.73
N GLY A 72 -5.14 9.84 -9.52
CA GLY A 72 -5.36 8.66 -8.67
C GLY A 72 -5.35 8.95 -7.18
N LEU A 73 -5.38 10.22 -6.75
CA LEU A 73 -5.20 10.56 -5.33
C LEU A 73 -6.28 9.91 -4.45
N TYR A 74 -7.54 9.87 -4.89
CA TYR A 74 -8.63 9.24 -4.12
C TYR A 74 -8.65 7.70 -4.13
N GLY A 75 -7.73 7.06 -4.85
CA GLY A 75 -7.64 5.60 -4.92
C GLY A 75 -6.69 4.99 -3.89
N PHE A 76 -5.62 5.70 -3.50
CA PHE A 76 -4.55 5.08 -2.70
C PHE A 76 -4.98 4.72 -1.27
N SER A 77 -5.75 5.59 -0.60
CA SER A 77 -6.12 5.36 0.80
C SER A 77 -7.08 4.19 0.86
N ALA A 78 -8.02 4.15 -0.09
CA ALA A 78 -8.93 3.03 -0.27
C ALA A 78 -8.16 1.73 -0.57
N ALA A 79 -7.13 1.76 -1.41
CA ALA A 79 -6.30 0.58 -1.68
C ALA A 79 -5.72 -0.04 -0.39
N LEU A 80 -5.17 0.78 0.52
CA LEU A 80 -4.62 0.29 1.79
C LEU A 80 -5.68 -0.25 2.73
N VAL A 81 -6.83 0.42 2.85
CA VAL A 81 -7.96 -0.10 3.63
C VAL A 81 -8.39 -1.48 3.11
N GLY A 82 -8.46 -1.64 1.80
CA GLY A 82 -8.80 -2.91 1.16
C GLY A 82 -7.81 -4.03 1.49
N VAL A 83 -6.51 -3.83 1.26
CA VAL A 83 -5.50 -4.85 1.57
C VAL A 83 -5.40 -5.11 3.07
N ALA A 84 -5.50 -4.09 3.92
CA ALA A 84 -5.42 -4.26 5.36
C ALA A 84 -6.57 -5.15 5.86
N LEU A 85 -7.82 -4.86 5.48
CA LEU A 85 -8.96 -5.67 5.90
C LEU A 85 -8.87 -7.12 5.39
N ALA A 86 -8.39 -7.31 4.16
CA ALA A 86 -8.19 -8.65 3.60
C ALA A 86 -7.02 -9.41 4.24
N PHE A 87 -5.98 -8.70 4.68
CA PHE A 87 -4.82 -9.26 5.36
C PHE A 87 -5.13 -9.61 6.82
N LEU A 88 -5.89 -8.76 7.53
CA LEU A 88 -6.15 -8.92 8.96
C LEU A 88 -7.26 -9.95 9.28
N PHE A 89 -8.31 -10.04 8.46
CA PHE A 89 -9.52 -10.79 8.81
C PHE A 89 -9.84 -11.90 7.80
N ASP A 90 -10.50 -12.96 8.28
CA ASP A 90 -11.00 -14.01 7.40
C ASP A 90 -12.00 -13.48 6.35
N ALA A 91 -11.98 -14.12 5.18
CA ALA A 91 -12.82 -13.75 4.04
C ALA A 91 -14.31 -14.08 4.31
N THR A 92 -15.00 -13.17 4.99
CA THR A 92 -16.46 -13.23 5.21
C THR A 92 -17.18 -12.17 4.38
N ALA A 93 -18.46 -12.39 4.10
CA ALA A 93 -19.28 -11.43 3.34
C ALA A 93 -19.26 -10.01 3.95
N LEU A 94 -19.20 -9.93 5.29
CA LEU A 94 -19.12 -8.65 5.99
C LEU A 94 -17.79 -7.93 5.72
N ILE A 95 -16.65 -8.64 5.75
CA ILE A 95 -15.35 -8.03 5.45
C ILE A 95 -15.33 -7.46 4.03
N TRP A 96 -15.91 -8.15 3.05
CA TRP A 96 -16.04 -7.61 1.69
C TRP A 96 -16.93 -6.36 1.60
N ILE A 97 -18.01 -6.30 2.37
CA ILE A 97 -18.83 -5.08 2.50
C ILE A 97 -18.01 -3.95 3.13
N LEU A 98 -17.24 -4.23 4.17
CA LEU A 98 -16.38 -3.26 4.85
C LEU A 98 -15.24 -2.78 3.95
N ILE A 99 -14.70 -3.62 3.07
CA ILE A 99 -13.70 -3.23 2.06
C ILE A 99 -14.26 -2.15 1.12
N ILE A 100 -15.52 -2.30 0.68
CA ILE A 100 -16.19 -1.33 -0.20
C ILE A 100 -16.52 -0.04 0.57
N LEU A 101 -17.17 -0.17 1.73
CA LEU A 101 -17.58 0.98 2.54
C LEU A 101 -16.37 1.75 3.09
N GLY A 102 -15.35 1.04 3.54
CA GLY A 102 -14.08 1.58 4.00
C GLY A 102 -13.34 2.31 2.89
N GLY A 103 -13.30 1.76 1.68
CA GLY A 103 -12.71 2.45 0.52
C GLY A 103 -13.43 3.75 0.16
N ALA A 104 -14.77 3.74 0.18
CA ALA A 104 -15.58 4.95 -0.03
C ALA A 104 -15.34 6.00 1.06
N LEU A 105 -15.34 5.58 2.33
CA LEU A 105 -15.09 6.45 3.48
C LEU A 105 -13.67 7.04 3.45
N ALA A 106 -12.66 6.24 3.08
CA ALA A 106 -11.28 6.68 2.96
C ALA A 106 -11.15 7.84 1.95
N ALA A 107 -11.84 7.77 0.81
CA ALA A 107 -11.85 8.85 -0.17
C ALA A 107 -12.48 10.15 0.39
N VAL A 108 -13.56 10.01 1.18
CA VAL A 108 -14.22 11.15 1.83
C VAL A 108 -13.31 11.79 2.88
N ILE A 109 -12.72 10.98 3.76
CA ILE A 109 -11.77 11.45 4.79
C ILE A 109 -10.58 12.14 4.12
N GLN A 110 -10.03 11.52 3.08
CA GLN A 110 -8.91 12.07 2.34
C GLN A 110 -9.24 13.44 1.74
N HIS A 111 -10.44 13.64 1.18
CA HIS A 111 -10.88 14.94 0.69
C HIS A 111 -10.94 16.00 1.80
N PHE A 112 -11.47 15.65 2.98
CA PHE A 112 -11.53 16.57 4.11
C PHE A 112 -10.15 16.95 4.64
N LEU A 113 -9.19 16.02 4.58
CA LEU A 113 -7.82 16.26 5.02
C LEU A 113 -6.99 17.05 4.00
N SER A 114 -7.22 16.87 2.69
CA SER A 114 -6.47 17.57 1.63
C SER A 114 -6.70 19.08 1.62
N GLY A 115 -7.83 19.55 2.17
CA GLY A 115 -8.11 20.97 2.39
C GLY A 115 -7.25 21.65 3.47
N ARG A 116 -6.43 20.91 4.23
CA ARG A 116 -5.54 21.46 5.26
C ARG A 116 -4.08 21.45 4.77
N LYS A 117 -3.27 22.46 5.13
CA LYS A 117 -1.85 22.57 4.73
C LYS A 117 -0.95 21.39 5.14
N PHE A 118 -1.47 20.43 5.91
CA PHE A 118 -0.75 19.25 6.34
C PHE A 118 -0.92 18.08 5.36
N ARG A 119 -0.29 18.20 4.18
CA ARG A 119 -0.05 17.02 3.31
C ARG A 119 0.71 15.90 4.06
N TYR A 120 1.54 16.27 5.03
CA TYR A 120 2.28 15.36 5.91
C TYR A 120 1.41 14.59 6.94
N LEU A 121 0.26 15.12 7.41
CA LEU A 121 -0.60 14.34 8.33
C LEU A 121 -1.40 13.24 7.62
N LEU A 122 -1.74 13.43 6.33
CA LEU A 122 -2.36 12.36 5.53
C LEU A 122 -1.45 11.14 5.43
N PHE A 123 -0.14 11.37 5.40
CA PHE A 123 0.89 10.34 5.36
C PHE A 123 1.13 9.65 6.73
N LEU A 124 0.92 10.33 7.86
CA LEU A 124 0.95 9.70 9.19
C LEU A 124 -0.37 8.99 9.53
N TYR A 125 -1.50 9.52 9.06
CA TYR A 125 -2.80 8.82 9.05
C TYR A 125 -2.73 7.52 8.22
N ARG A 126 -1.91 7.52 7.15
CA ARG A 126 -1.64 6.40 6.22
C ARG A 126 -1.14 5.11 6.88
N ASN A 127 -0.38 5.20 7.98
CA ASN A 127 0.34 4.05 8.55
C ASN A 127 -0.23 3.53 9.87
N HIS A 128 -1.09 4.27 10.57
CA HIS A 128 -1.46 3.94 11.96
C HIS A 128 -2.96 3.74 12.25
N MET A 129 -3.89 4.24 11.41
CA MET A 129 -5.32 4.06 11.68
C MET A 129 -5.91 2.77 11.11
N ASP A 130 -5.40 2.24 9.99
CA ASP A 130 -5.99 1.06 9.34
C ASP A 130 -5.77 -0.24 10.14
N THR A 131 -4.69 -0.35 10.92
CA THR A 131 -4.39 -1.57 11.71
C THR A 131 -4.95 -1.48 13.13
N GLY A 132 -4.78 -0.34 13.82
CA GLY A 132 -5.14 -0.18 15.23
C GLY A 132 -6.65 0.00 15.49
N ILE A 133 -7.36 0.74 14.64
CA ILE A 133 -8.81 0.94 14.80
C ILE A 133 -9.57 -0.30 14.35
N CYS A 134 -9.12 -0.95 13.27
CA CYS A 134 -9.73 -2.18 12.80
C CYS A 134 -9.56 -3.32 13.80
N THR A 135 -8.38 -3.52 14.40
CA THR A 135 -8.21 -4.57 15.43
C THR A 135 -9.01 -4.30 16.70
N ALA A 136 -9.10 -3.05 17.18
CA ALA A 136 -9.85 -2.71 18.39
C ALA A 136 -11.38 -2.76 18.21
N SER A 137 -11.88 -2.40 17.02
CA SER A 137 -13.33 -2.32 16.75
C SER A 137 -13.93 -3.63 16.22
N PHE A 138 -13.09 -4.54 15.70
CA PHE A 138 -13.50 -5.82 15.13
C PHE A 138 -12.94 -7.03 15.91
N TYR A 139 -12.69 -6.85 17.21
CA TYR A 139 -12.22 -7.88 18.15
C TYR A 139 -13.00 -9.23 18.13
N PRO A 140 -14.31 -9.32 17.80
CA PRO A 140 -14.98 -10.62 17.70
C PRO A 140 -14.76 -11.36 16.37
N TYR A 141 -14.06 -10.80 15.38
CA TYR A 141 -13.83 -11.46 14.08
C TYR A 141 -12.55 -12.30 14.08
N SER A 142 -12.62 -13.46 13.43
CA SER A 142 -11.48 -14.34 13.25
C SER A 142 -10.38 -13.66 12.45
N ALA A 143 -9.16 -13.67 13.00
CA ALA A 143 -7.97 -13.24 12.30
C ALA A 143 -7.72 -14.15 11.09
N SER A 144 -7.24 -13.56 9.99
CA SER A 144 -6.95 -14.32 8.79
C SER A 144 -5.84 -15.35 9.04
N ALA A 145 -5.87 -16.45 8.29
CA ALA A 145 -4.75 -17.39 8.25
C ALA A 145 -3.43 -16.75 7.76
N MET A 146 -3.50 -15.61 7.05
CA MET A 146 -2.31 -14.90 6.56
C MET A 146 -1.52 -14.23 7.70
N LEU A 147 -2.22 -13.75 8.73
CA LEU A 147 -1.58 -13.12 9.90
C LEU A 147 -0.74 -14.11 10.71
N SER A 148 -1.13 -15.38 10.70
CA SER A 148 -0.47 -16.47 11.44
C SER A 148 0.45 -17.32 10.56
N ALA A 149 0.60 -16.98 9.28
CA ALA A 149 1.43 -17.75 8.37
C ALA A 149 2.91 -17.65 8.80
N GLU A 150 3.55 -18.78 9.06
CA GLU A 150 4.98 -18.78 9.34
C GLU A 150 5.75 -18.31 8.12
N VAL A 151 6.47 -17.21 8.28
CA VAL A 151 7.46 -16.77 7.30
C VAL A 151 8.58 -17.81 7.26
N VAL A 152 8.58 -18.63 6.21
CA VAL A 152 9.67 -19.58 5.95
C VAL A 152 10.95 -18.76 5.74
N PRO A 153 11.97 -18.92 6.60
CA PRO A 153 13.26 -18.26 6.40
C PRO A 153 13.84 -18.78 5.11
N THR A 154 13.83 -17.94 4.09
CA THR A 154 14.49 -18.24 2.83
C THR A 154 15.91 -17.71 2.95
N GLN A 155 16.90 -18.55 2.64
CA GLN A 155 18.30 -18.13 2.50
C GLN A 155 18.42 -17.20 1.30
N TYR A 156 18.05 -15.93 1.46
CA TYR A 156 18.38 -14.88 0.51
C TYR A 156 19.54 -14.05 1.08
N ASP A 157 20.31 -13.43 0.18
CA ASP A 157 21.35 -12.46 0.56
C ASP A 157 20.74 -11.30 1.37
N ASP A 158 21.42 -10.87 2.43
CA ASP A 158 21.00 -9.78 3.34
C ASP A 158 20.60 -8.49 2.59
N PHE A 159 21.17 -8.27 1.41
CA PHE A 159 20.84 -7.13 0.55
C PHE A 159 19.44 -7.24 -0.08
N LEU A 160 19.01 -8.43 -0.51
CA LEU A 160 17.69 -8.64 -1.11
C LEU A 160 16.58 -8.54 -0.05
N THR A 161 16.86 -8.95 1.19
CA THR A 161 15.93 -8.75 2.31
C THR A 161 15.65 -7.28 2.60
N CYS A 162 16.54 -6.35 2.24
CA CYS A 162 16.25 -4.91 2.37
C CYS A 162 15.12 -4.43 1.45
N THR A 163 14.79 -5.18 0.40
CA THR A 163 13.62 -4.88 -0.45
C THR A 163 12.29 -5.25 0.21
N ASN A 164 12.30 -6.03 1.29
CA ASN A 164 11.08 -6.39 2.04
C ASN A 164 10.43 -5.17 2.66
N GLY A 165 11.21 -4.13 2.98
CA GLY A 165 10.66 -2.83 3.37
C GLY A 165 9.68 -2.25 2.35
N PHE A 166 9.89 -2.47 1.04
CA PHE A 166 8.92 -2.07 0.01
C PHE A 166 7.68 -2.96 0.04
N GLY A 167 7.84 -4.27 0.23
CA GLY A 167 6.74 -5.22 0.32
C GLY A 167 5.78 -4.90 1.47
N GLU A 168 6.33 -4.64 2.65
CA GLU A 168 5.59 -4.37 3.87
C GLU A 168 4.77 -3.07 3.83
N VAL A 169 5.11 -2.11 2.95
CA VAL A 169 4.26 -0.93 2.70
C VAL A 169 2.83 -1.32 2.30
N ILE A 170 2.64 -2.48 1.65
CA ILE A 170 1.34 -3.00 1.21
C ILE A 170 1.04 -4.35 1.88
N PHE A 171 1.59 -4.60 3.07
CA PHE A 171 1.41 -5.83 3.84
C PHE A 171 1.82 -7.10 3.06
N GLN A 172 2.89 -7.01 2.27
CA GLN A 172 3.44 -8.15 1.51
C GLN A 172 4.81 -8.55 2.06
N GLY A 173 4.85 -9.56 2.94
CA GLY A 173 6.10 -10.05 3.57
C GLY A 173 7.00 -10.92 2.69
N GLY A 174 6.69 -11.08 1.40
CA GLY A 174 7.48 -11.89 0.47
C GLY A 174 8.57 -11.09 -0.24
N VAL A 175 9.81 -11.62 -0.28
CA VAL A 175 10.95 -11.03 -1.00
C VAL A 175 10.63 -10.72 -2.44
N LEU A 176 9.89 -11.59 -3.11
CA LEU A 176 9.51 -11.40 -4.51
C LEU A 176 8.59 -10.18 -4.68
N SER A 177 7.62 -9.97 -3.79
CA SER A 177 6.77 -8.78 -3.81
C SER A 177 7.58 -7.51 -3.52
N GLY A 178 8.52 -7.57 -2.57
CA GLY A 178 9.45 -6.48 -2.27
C GLY A 178 10.28 -6.06 -3.48
N ILE A 179 10.89 -7.03 -4.19
CA ILE A 179 11.65 -6.79 -5.42
C ILE A 179 10.76 -6.18 -6.51
N ILE A 180 9.57 -6.75 -6.74
CA ILE A 180 8.63 -6.24 -7.75
C ILE A 180 8.24 -4.80 -7.44
N PHE A 181 7.96 -4.47 -6.18
CA PHE A 181 7.55 -3.13 -5.77
C PHE A 181 8.72 -2.14 -5.88
N PHE A 182 9.92 -2.54 -5.46
CA PHE A 182 11.12 -1.74 -5.69
C PHE A 182 11.32 -1.43 -7.18
N LEU A 183 11.24 -2.44 -8.06
CA LEU A 183 11.38 -2.25 -9.50
C LEU A 183 10.25 -1.37 -10.08
N ALA A 184 9.03 -1.52 -9.56
CA ALA A 184 7.89 -0.70 -9.98
C ALA A 184 8.07 0.78 -9.64
N VAL A 185 8.62 1.09 -8.46
CA VAL A 185 9.02 2.45 -8.10
C VAL A 185 10.21 2.89 -8.95
N PHE A 186 11.22 2.04 -9.15
CA PHE A 186 12.42 2.37 -9.91
C PHE A 186 12.12 2.74 -11.36
N ILE A 187 11.15 2.06 -12.00
CA ILE A 187 10.68 2.37 -13.35
C ILE A 187 10.04 3.76 -13.43
N SER A 188 9.34 4.18 -12.37
CA SER A 188 8.66 5.49 -12.33
C SER A 188 9.60 6.61 -11.89
N SER A 189 10.35 6.40 -10.81
CA SER A 189 11.31 7.32 -10.24
C SER A 189 12.50 6.55 -9.64
N PRO A 190 13.62 6.43 -10.38
CA PRO A 190 14.82 5.76 -9.88
C PRO A 190 15.37 6.40 -8.60
N VAL A 191 15.26 7.72 -8.47
CA VAL A 191 15.73 8.45 -7.28
C VAL A 191 14.90 8.06 -6.07
N ALA A 192 13.57 8.06 -6.18
CA ALA A 192 12.69 7.65 -5.08
C ALA A 192 12.95 6.19 -4.66
N ALA A 193 13.15 5.29 -5.63
CA ALA A 193 13.47 3.89 -5.34
C ALA A 193 14.81 3.72 -4.60
N LEU A 194 15.86 4.41 -5.05
CA LEU A 194 17.19 4.31 -4.43
C LEU A 194 17.22 4.92 -3.01
N TYR A 195 16.56 6.06 -2.80
CA TYR A 195 16.42 6.65 -1.46
C TYR A 195 15.55 5.80 -0.55
N GLY A 196 14.46 5.23 -1.07
CA GLY A 196 13.64 4.27 -0.34
C GLY A 196 14.43 3.04 0.08
N LEU A 197 15.25 2.47 -0.81
CA LEU A 197 16.12 1.33 -0.50
C LEU A 197 17.18 1.69 0.55
N ALA A 198 17.84 2.83 0.41
CA ALA A 198 18.80 3.32 1.40
C ALA A 198 18.13 3.51 2.77
N ALA A 199 16.93 4.07 2.83
CA ALA A 199 16.17 4.22 4.07
C ALA A 199 15.74 2.88 4.68
N SER A 200 15.37 1.89 3.86
CA SER A 200 15.09 0.53 4.31
C SER A 200 16.31 -0.12 4.96
N ILE A 201 17.49 0.00 4.32
CA ILE A 201 18.77 -0.50 4.85
C ILE A 201 19.11 0.18 6.18
N LEU A 202 18.94 1.51 6.25
CA LEU A 202 19.18 2.27 7.48
C LEU A 202 18.22 1.85 8.59
N GLY A 203 16.93 1.67 8.31
CA GLY A 203 15.94 1.18 9.27
C GLY A 203 16.31 -0.20 9.82
N ALA A 204 16.65 -1.13 8.95
CA ALA A 204 17.11 -2.47 9.34
C ALA A 204 18.39 -2.42 10.19
N GLY A 205 19.38 -1.61 9.80
CA GLY A 205 20.64 -1.46 10.54
C GLY A 205 20.48 -0.83 11.92
N LEU A 206 19.61 0.18 12.06
CA LEU A 206 19.29 0.79 13.36
C LEU A 206 18.55 -0.19 14.27
N SER A 207 17.61 -0.98 13.74
CA SER A 207 16.91 -2.01 14.51
C SER A 207 17.83 -3.13 14.95
N GLN A 208 18.77 -3.55 14.10
CA GLN A 208 19.79 -4.52 14.47
C GLN A 208 20.69 -3.99 15.60
N TRP A 209 21.06 -2.71 15.55
CA TRP A 209 21.83 -2.07 16.62
C TRP A 209 21.04 -2.00 17.93
N ASN A 210 19.73 -1.77 17.86
CA ASN A 210 18.84 -1.77 19.03
C ASN A 210 18.50 -3.17 19.58
N GLY A 211 18.98 -4.25 18.93
CA GLY A 211 18.76 -5.62 19.39
C GLY A 211 17.38 -6.19 19.07
N GLU A 212 16.69 -5.65 18.07
CA GLU A 212 15.38 -6.14 17.63
C GLU A 212 15.49 -7.57 17.04
N PRO A 213 14.40 -8.36 17.07
CA PRO A 213 14.42 -9.72 16.54
C PRO A 213 14.80 -9.77 15.05
N VAL A 214 15.85 -10.52 14.71
CA VAL A 214 16.36 -10.65 13.33
C VAL A 214 15.28 -11.08 12.34
N LYS A 215 14.34 -11.94 12.78
CA LYS A 215 13.20 -12.36 11.97
C LYS A 215 12.34 -11.17 11.53
N GLU A 216 12.05 -10.24 12.44
CA GLU A 216 11.21 -9.06 12.17
C GLU A 216 11.95 -8.02 11.30
N ILE A 217 13.27 -7.89 11.50
CA ILE A 217 14.14 -7.08 10.64
C ILE A 217 14.13 -7.62 9.21
N HIS A 218 14.36 -8.93 9.03
CA HIS A 218 14.35 -9.55 7.71
C HIS A 218 12.96 -9.56 7.07
N MET A 219 11.88 -9.53 7.85
CA MET A 219 10.53 -9.33 7.30
C MET A 219 10.32 -7.92 6.73
N GLY A 220 11.19 -6.95 7.04
CA GLY A 220 11.06 -5.57 6.56
C GLY A 220 10.16 -4.69 7.44
N LEU A 221 9.74 -5.17 8.61
CA LEU A 221 8.84 -4.45 9.53
C LEU A 221 9.44 -3.13 10.05
N PHE A 222 10.76 -3.02 10.06
CA PHE A 222 11.45 -1.78 10.44
C PHE A 222 11.87 -0.91 9.24
N GLY A 223 11.67 -1.41 8.01
CA GLY A 223 12.05 -0.73 6.77
C GLY A 223 10.92 0.06 6.12
N PHE A 224 9.67 -0.41 6.19
CA PHE A 224 8.59 0.15 5.36
C PHE A 224 8.26 1.62 5.65
N ASN A 225 8.22 2.01 6.92
CA ASN A 225 8.01 3.41 7.31
C ASN A 225 9.18 4.30 6.84
N ALA A 226 10.40 3.77 6.86
CA ALA A 226 11.58 4.47 6.37
C ALA A 226 11.55 4.65 4.85
N VAL A 227 11.16 3.60 4.10
CA VAL A 227 10.94 3.65 2.64
C VAL A 227 9.97 4.77 2.29
N LEU A 228 8.78 4.74 2.88
CA LEU A 228 7.75 5.73 2.59
C LEU A 228 8.22 7.15 2.98
N SER A 229 8.87 7.31 4.13
CA SER A 229 9.36 8.62 4.59
C SER A 229 10.37 9.20 3.60
N ALA A 230 11.29 8.38 3.10
CA ALA A 230 12.29 8.82 2.13
C ALA A 230 11.67 9.23 0.78
N ILE A 231 10.66 8.50 0.31
CA ILE A 231 9.95 8.82 -0.94
C ILE A 231 9.22 10.17 -0.82
N VAL A 232 8.57 10.45 0.32
CA VAL A 232 7.85 11.72 0.55
C VAL A 232 8.76 12.93 0.47
N PHE A 233 9.99 12.86 0.99
CA PHE A 233 10.91 14.01 0.98
C PHE A 233 11.46 14.37 -0.41
N LEU A 234 11.15 13.57 -1.43
CA LEU A 234 11.60 13.77 -2.81
C LEU A 234 10.51 14.33 -3.73
N GLU A 235 9.27 14.46 -3.25
CA GLU A 235 8.11 15.07 -3.94
C GLU A 235 7.91 16.54 -3.53
#